data_AF-A0A2D0LAE1-F1
#
_entry.id   AF-A0A2D0LAE1-F1
#
_cell.length_a   1.000
_cell.length_b   1.000
_cell.length_c   1.000
_cell.angle_alpha   90.00
_cell.angle_beta   90.00
_cell.angle_gamma   90.00
#
_symmetry.space_group_name_H-M   'P 1'
#
loop_
_entity.id
_entity.type
_entity.pdbx_description
1 polymer ?
#
loop_
_entity_poly.entity_id
_entity_poly.type
_entity_poly.pdbx_seq_one_letter_code
_entity_poly.pdbx_strand_id
1 'polypeptide(L)'
;MSYRAYLTYENGRQSHVCFTRDRKAIHQHIESLSLLVDADLRETTKEMVLEYNNAQLFLCRMGEVNEKTITLIPWPKVGKKRTLKTPKIASLSMPVQMYEFLQSVGGGSASKGIQAMCLEKMGNIAPMEAMFYD
;
A
#
# COMPACT_ATOMS: atom_id res chain seq x y z
N MET A 1 3.78 2.75 4.98
CA MET A 1 2.54 2.24 4.35
C MET A 1 1.85 1.28 5.31
N SER A 2 1.16 1.82 6.31
CA SER A 2 0.38 1.06 7.28
C SER A 2 -1.02 1.64 7.43
N TYR A 3 -1.99 0.75 7.58
CA TYR A 3 -3.37 1.08 7.89
C TYR A 3 -3.59 1.00 9.40
N ARG A 4 -4.48 1.87 9.89
CA ARG A 4 -4.99 1.83 11.25
C ARG A 4 -6.49 2.07 11.21
N ALA A 5 -7.28 1.15 11.74
CA ALA A 5 -8.72 1.32 11.89
C ALA A 5 -9.11 1.25 13.36
N TYR A 6 -10.03 2.10 13.80
CA TYR A 6 -10.52 2.11 15.17
C TYR A 6 -11.89 2.77 15.25
N LEU A 7 -12.59 2.48 16.34
CA LEU A 7 -13.82 3.15 16.71
C LEU A 7 -13.53 4.29 17.70
N THR A 8 -14.29 5.36 17.61
CA THR A 8 -14.22 6.51 18.51
C THR A 8 -15.56 6.73 19.20
N TYR A 9 -15.53 7.15 20.46
CA TYR A 9 -16.71 7.40 21.28
C TYR A 9 -16.85 8.90 21.57
N GLU A 10 -18.02 9.34 22.04
CA GLU A 10 -18.28 10.75 22.40
C GLU A 10 -17.30 11.30 23.45
N ASN A 11 -16.79 10.43 24.33
CA ASN A 11 -15.78 10.80 25.34
C ASN A 11 -14.33 10.84 24.81
N GLY A 12 -14.13 10.69 23.50
CA GLY A 12 -12.82 10.67 22.85
C GLY A 12 -12.01 9.38 23.04
N ARG A 13 -12.55 8.36 23.72
CA ARG A 13 -11.90 7.06 23.82
C ARG A 13 -11.87 6.36 22.46
N GLN A 14 -10.93 5.42 22.32
CA GLN A 14 -10.79 4.59 21.13
C GLN A 14 -10.87 3.11 21.51
N SER A 15 -11.48 2.29 20.65
CA SER A 15 -11.52 0.83 20.83
C SER A 15 -11.39 0.11 19.48
N HIS A 16 -11.31 -1.23 19.56
CA HIS A 16 -11.19 -2.13 18.42
C HIS A 16 -10.14 -1.71 17.40
N VAL A 17 -9.01 -1.23 17.94
CA VAL A 17 -7.89 -0.74 17.16
C VAL A 17 -7.24 -1.91 16.42
N CYS A 18 -7.19 -1.82 15.11
CA CYS A 18 -6.43 -2.71 14.26
C CYS A 18 -5.35 -1.92 13.52
N PHE A 19 -4.12 -2.41 13.58
CA PHE A 19 -2.98 -1.84 12.90
C PHE A 19 -2.31 -2.91 12.04
N THR A 20 -2.26 -2.69 10.73
CA THR A 20 -1.67 -3.66 9.80
C THR A 20 -1.15 -2.98 8.55
N ARG A 21 -0.15 -3.59 7.91
CA ARG A 21 0.32 -3.19 6.58
C ARG A 21 -0.46 -3.87 5.46
N ASP A 22 -1.25 -4.89 5.79
CA ASP A 22 -2.02 -5.66 4.82
C ASP A 22 -3.41 -5.05 4.61
N ARG A 23 -3.69 -4.68 3.36
CA ARG A 23 -4.99 -4.15 2.93
C ARG A 23 -6.11 -5.17 3.14
N LYS A 24 -5.85 -6.47 2.92
CA LYS A 24 -6.89 -7.50 3.06
C LYS A 24 -7.29 -7.67 4.51
N ALA A 25 -6.30 -7.74 5.41
CA ALA A 25 -6.53 -7.85 6.85
C ALA A 25 -7.30 -6.66 7.41
N ILE A 26 -6.95 -5.41 7.03
CA ILE A 26 -7.69 -4.23 7.51
C ILE A 26 -9.11 -4.17 6.93
N HIS A 27 -9.29 -4.61 5.69
CA HIS A 27 -10.61 -4.66 5.05
C HIS A 27 -11.53 -5.63 5.79
N GLN A 28 -11.05 -6.84 6.07
CA GLN A 28 -11.78 -7.84 6.85
C GLN A 28 -12.08 -7.36 8.28
N HIS A 29 -11.15 -6.62 8.90
CA HIS A 29 -11.38 -6.01 10.20
C HIS A 29 -12.53 -5.01 10.14
N ILE A 30 -12.54 -4.11 9.16
CA ILE A 30 -13.62 -3.12 8.98
C ILE A 30 -14.94 -3.79 8.63
N GLU A 31 -14.94 -4.84 7.79
CA GLU A 31 -16.12 -5.66 7.53
C GLU A 31 -16.66 -6.29 8.80
N SER A 32 -15.78 -6.87 9.63
CA SER A 32 -16.17 -7.44 10.91
C SER A 32 -16.74 -6.38 11.84
N LEU A 33 -16.16 -5.17 11.87
CA LEU A 33 -16.72 -4.06 12.64
C LEU A 33 -18.10 -3.70 12.13
N SER A 34 -18.29 -3.46 10.83
CA SER A 34 -19.58 -3.08 10.23
C SER A 34 -20.69 -4.12 10.41
N LEU A 35 -20.34 -5.41 10.26
CA LEU A 35 -21.27 -6.54 10.32
C LEU A 35 -21.57 -7.04 11.74
N LEU A 36 -20.60 -6.92 12.66
CA LEU A 36 -20.70 -7.39 14.05
C LEU A 36 -20.83 -6.25 15.04
N VAL A 37 -21.22 -5.03 14.62
CA VAL A 37 -21.56 -4.03 15.62
C VAL A 37 -22.80 -4.53 16.35
N ASP A 38 -22.59 -5.12 17.53
CA ASP A 38 -23.60 -5.28 18.57
C ASP A 38 -24.42 -3.99 18.62
N ALA A 39 -25.74 -4.09 18.79
CA ALA A 39 -26.61 -2.91 18.84
C ALA A 39 -26.05 -1.86 19.83
N ASP A 40 -25.54 -2.33 20.97
CA ASP A 40 -24.89 -1.55 22.02
C ASP A 40 -23.63 -0.80 21.56
N LEU A 41 -22.82 -1.42 20.70
CA LEU A 41 -21.62 -0.81 20.13
C LEU A 41 -21.99 0.25 19.07
N ARG A 42 -23.11 0.09 18.35
CA ARG A 42 -23.59 1.12 17.41
C ARG A 42 -24.08 2.36 18.15
N GLU A 43 -24.78 2.15 19.25
CA GLU A 43 -25.34 3.24 20.05
C GLU A 43 -24.28 4.05 20.79
N THR A 44 -23.22 3.38 21.27
CA THR A 44 -22.17 4.04 22.04
C THR A 44 -21.08 4.67 21.16
N THR A 45 -20.82 4.10 19.99
CA THR A 45 -19.76 4.55 19.10
C THR A 45 -20.21 5.74 18.26
N LYS A 46 -19.37 6.77 18.21
CA LYS A 46 -19.59 7.98 17.41
C LYS A 46 -19.21 7.76 15.95
N GLU A 47 -17.94 7.45 15.72
CA GLU A 47 -17.35 7.36 14.38
C GLU A 47 -16.41 6.16 14.25
N MET A 48 -16.43 5.54 13.07
CA MET A 48 -15.41 4.61 12.61
C MET A 48 -14.38 5.37 11.79
N VAL A 49 -13.12 5.27 12.17
CA VAL A 49 -11.99 5.96 11.53
C VAL A 49 -11.05 4.94 10.91
N LEU A 50 -10.61 5.23 9.69
CA LEU A 50 -9.53 4.52 9.01
C LEU A 50 -8.46 5.53 8.59
N GLU A 51 -7.24 5.26 9.00
CA GLU A 51 -6.04 6.01 8.66
C GLU A 51 -5.13 5.18 7.75
N TYR A 52 -4.37 5.88 6.92
CA TYR A 52 -3.26 5.34 6.15
C TYR A 52 -2.06 6.26 6.29
N ASN A 53 -0.93 5.71 6.76
CA ASN A 53 0.28 6.50 7.06
C ASN A 53 0.01 7.71 7.96
N ASN A 54 -0.79 7.53 9.01
CA ASN A 54 -1.16 8.58 9.97
C ASN A 54 -1.98 9.74 9.37
N ALA A 55 -2.45 9.61 8.12
CA ALA A 55 -3.44 10.50 7.53
C ALA A 55 -4.81 9.82 7.56
N GLN A 56 -5.85 10.57 7.91
CA GLN A 56 -7.23 10.08 7.86
C GLN A 56 -7.60 9.78 6.40
N LEU A 57 -7.91 8.52 6.13
CA LEU A 57 -8.29 8.03 4.80
C LEU A 57 -9.80 7.93 4.66
N PHE A 58 -10.49 7.59 5.74
CA PHE A 58 -11.93 7.46 5.76
C PHE A 58 -12.46 7.69 7.17
N LEU A 59 -13.60 8.36 7.27
CA LEU A 59 -14.34 8.59 8.50
C LEU A 59 -15.81 8.45 8.19
N CYS A 60 -16.52 7.67 9.02
CA CYS A 60 -17.95 7.46 8.86
C CYS A 60 -18.61 7.44 10.24
N ARG A 61 -19.72 8.15 10.37
CA ARG A 61 -20.55 8.09 11.57
C ARG A 61 -21.21 6.73 11.67
N MET A 62 -21.23 6.14 12.86
CA MET A 62 -21.75 4.78 13.03
C MET A 62 -23.24 4.66 12.65
N GLY A 63 -24.04 5.71 12.85
CA GLY A 63 -25.43 5.75 12.41
C GLY A 63 -25.62 5.69 10.89
N GLU A 64 -24.57 5.95 10.12
CA GLU A 64 -24.57 5.92 8.65
C GLU A 64 -23.87 4.66 8.08
N VAL A 65 -23.36 3.79 8.96
CA VAL A 65 -22.68 2.55 8.56
C VAL A 65 -23.70 1.54 8.06
N ASN A 66 -23.53 1.14 6.81
CA ASN A 66 -24.30 0.10 6.14
C ASN A 66 -23.35 -0.81 5.34
N GLU A 67 -23.91 -1.84 4.71
CA GLU A 67 -23.15 -2.81 3.90
C GLU A 67 -22.37 -2.16 2.74
N LYS A 68 -22.81 -0.99 2.26
CA LYS A 68 -22.17 -0.26 1.15
C LYS A 68 -21.08 0.68 1.64
N THR A 69 -21.03 1.04 2.92
CA THR A 69 -20.04 1.98 3.48
C THR A 69 -18.60 1.58 3.17
N ILE A 70 -18.31 0.27 3.19
CA ILE A 70 -16.96 -0.27 2.95
C ILE A 70 -16.52 -0.07 1.50
N THR A 71 -17.48 -0.10 0.56
CA THR A 71 -17.21 0.13 -0.86
C THR A 71 -16.86 1.59 -1.17
N LEU A 72 -17.22 2.52 -0.28
CA LEU A 72 -16.91 3.94 -0.41
C LEU A 72 -15.48 4.30 0.05
N ILE A 73 -14.77 3.36 0.68
CA ILE A 73 -13.43 3.63 1.20
C ILE A 73 -12.46 3.91 0.03
N PRO A 74 -11.81 5.10 -0.01
CA PRO A 74 -10.90 5.47 -1.08
C PRO A 74 -9.53 4.82 -0.88
N TRP A 75 -9.47 3.50 -1.07
CA TRP A 75 -8.24 2.73 -0.85
C TRP A 75 -7.06 3.31 -1.65
N PRO A 76 -5.88 3.48 -1.01
CA PRO A 76 -4.70 3.92 -1.71
C PRO A 76 -4.43 2.97 -2.87
N LYS A 77 -4.18 3.52 -4.06
CA LYS A 77 -3.73 2.71 -5.20
C LYS A 77 -2.38 2.12 -4.80
N VAL A 78 -2.37 0.85 -4.41
CA VAL A 78 -1.13 0.11 -4.17
C VAL A 78 -0.38 0.18 -5.48
N GLY A 79 0.72 0.94 -5.50
CA GLY A 79 1.54 1.10 -6.68
C GLY A 79 1.79 -0.29 -7.24
N LYS A 80 1.35 -0.53 -8.49
CA LYS A 80 1.64 -1.79 -9.19
C LYS A 80 3.15 -1.96 -9.02
N LYS A 81 3.61 -3.04 -8.35
CA LYS A 81 5.03 -3.40 -8.42
C LYS A 81 5.37 -3.31 -9.90
N ARG A 82 6.29 -2.42 -10.28
CA ARG A 82 6.75 -2.32 -11.66
C ARG A 82 7.36 -3.69 -11.96
N THR A 83 6.54 -4.61 -12.46
CA THR A 83 7.03 -5.71 -13.25
C THR A 83 7.56 -5.02 -14.49
N LEU A 84 8.87 -4.76 -14.49
CA LEU A 84 9.61 -4.44 -15.70
C LEU A 84 9.25 -5.57 -16.67
N LYS A 85 8.27 -5.32 -17.54
CA LYS A 85 7.63 -6.39 -18.30
C LYS A 85 8.61 -7.06 -19.26
N THR A 86 9.79 -6.50 -19.48
CA THR A 86 10.79 -7.11 -20.36
C THR A 86 12.18 -6.49 -20.16
N PRO A 87 13.04 -7.02 -19.28
CA PRO A 87 14.48 -6.93 -19.49
C PRO A 87 14.95 -7.95 -20.55
N LYS A 88 14.09 -8.90 -20.97
CA LYS A 88 14.41 -9.95 -21.95
C LYS A 88 14.57 -9.45 -23.39
N ILE A 89 13.91 -8.35 -23.78
CA ILE A 89 13.97 -7.87 -25.17
C ILE A 89 15.27 -7.09 -25.42
N ALA A 90 15.74 -6.31 -24.44
CA ALA A 90 16.97 -5.55 -24.59
C ALA A 90 18.20 -6.46 -24.75
N SER A 91 18.20 -7.67 -24.18
CA SER A 91 19.32 -8.62 -24.32
C SER A 91 19.44 -9.31 -25.67
N LEU A 92 18.39 -9.31 -26.50
CA LEU A 92 18.42 -9.98 -27.81
C LEU A 92 19.03 -9.10 -28.91
N SER A 93 19.06 -7.78 -28.72
CA SER A 93 19.64 -6.80 -29.66
C SER A 93 20.97 -6.23 -29.20
N MET A 94 21.56 -6.76 -28.12
CA MET A 94 22.83 -6.29 -27.57
C MET A 94 24.03 -7.02 -28.19
N PRO A 95 25.16 -6.32 -28.46
CA PRO A 95 26.41 -6.96 -28.82
C PRO A 95 26.83 -8.00 -27.77
N VAL A 96 27.42 -9.11 -28.21
CA VAL A 96 27.77 -10.26 -27.35
C VAL A 96 28.63 -9.84 -26.15
N GLN A 97 29.60 -8.94 -26.36
CA GLN A 97 30.46 -8.45 -25.28
C GLN A 97 29.66 -7.74 -24.17
N MET A 98 28.59 -7.02 -24.54
CA MET A 98 27.74 -6.30 -23.59
C MET A 98 26.85 -7.26 -22.80
N TYR A 99 26.36 -8.32 -23.45
CA TYR A 99 25.57 -9.35 -22.80
C TYR A 99 26.40 -10.16 -21.78
N GLU A 100 27.62 -10.56 -22.14
CA GLU A 100 28.55 -11.27 -21.25
C GLU A 100 28.96 -10.40 -20.05
N PHE A 101 29.25 -9.12 -20.30
CA PHE A 101 29.50 -8.16 -19.23
C PHE A 101 28.32 -8.06 -18.25
N LEU A 102 27.10 -7.90 -18.76
CA LEU A 102 25.90 -7.85 -17.92
C LEU A 102 25.65 -9.15 -17.16
N GLN A 103 25.97 -10.31 -17.75
CA GLN A 103 25.90 -11.58 -17.03
C GLN A 103 26.94 -11.65 -15.90
N SER A 104 28.16 -11.17 -16.12
CA SER A 104 29.21 -11.15 -15.09
C SER A 104 28.79 -10.30 -13.89
N VAL A 105 28.22 -9.12 -14.13
CA VAL A 105 27.69 -8.22 -13.09
C VAL A 105 26.46 -8.80 -12.39
N GLY A 106 25.61 -9.50 -13.15
CA GLY A 106 24.34 -10.06 -12.65
C GLY A 106 24.38 -11.50 -12.13
N GLY A 107 25.56 -12.10 -11.97
CA GLY A 107 25.71 -13.49 -11.51
C GLY A 107 25.10 -14.53 -12.46
N GLY A 108 25.39 -14.40 -13.76
CA GLY A 108 24.88 -15.27 -14.83
C GLY A 108 23.57 -14.80 -15.48
N SER A 109 23.05 -13.63 -15.07
CA SER A 109 21.81 -13.07 -15.61
C SER A 109 21.99 -11.62 -16.07
N ALA A 110 21.95 -11.39 -17.38
CA ALA A 110 22.12 -10.06 -17.95
C ALA A 110 21.07 -9.06 -17.43
N SER A 111 19.83 -9.50 -17.20
CA SER A 111 18.78 -8.66 -16.63
C SER A 111 19.07 -8.22 -15.19
N LYS A 112 19.67 -9.10 -14.37
CA LYS A 112 20.14 -8.74 -13.03
C LYS A 112 21.30 -7.75 -13.09
N GLY A 113 22.20 -7.90 -14.07
CA GLY A 113 23.30 -6.94 -14.29
C GLY A 113 22.79 -5.55 -14.65
N ILE A 114 21.79 -5.45 -15.53
CA ILE A 114 21.15 -4.16 -15.86
C ILE A 114 20.51 -3.55 -14.62
N GLN A 115 19.79 -4.34 -13.82
CA GLN A 115 19.18 -3.86 -12.58
C GLN A 115 20.22 -3.35 -11.58
N ALA A 116 21.30 -4.10 -11.37
CA ALA A 116 22.38 -3.71 -10.47
C ALA A 116 23.02 -2.38 -10.91
N MET A 117 23.36 -2.24 -12.19
CA MET A 117 23.96 -1.00 -12.70
C MET A 117 22.99 0.18 -12.73
N CYS A 118 21.70 -0.04 -13.03
CA CYS A 118 20.70 1.02 -12.98
C CYS A 118 20.45 1.48 -11.53
N LEU A 119 20.49 0.58 -10.56
CA LEU A 119 20.39 0.92 -9.15
C LEU A 119 21.65 1.66 -8.65
N GLU A 120 22.83 1.26 -9.12
CA GLU A 120 24.12 1.87 -8.79
C GLU A 120 24.25 3.29 -9.37
N LYS A 121 23.83 3.51 -10.62
CA LYS A 121 23.76 4.86 -11.23
C LYS A 121 22.66 5.76 -10.65
N MET A 122 21.67 5.19 -9.95
CA MET A 122 20.64 5.94 -9.22
C MET A 122 20.99 6.13 -7.73
N GLY A 123 22.24 5.87 -7.34
CA GLY A 123 22.74 6.18 -6.00
C GLY A 123 22.71 7.69 -5.72
N ASN A 124 21.86 8.10 -4.78
CA ASN A 124 21.93 9.34 -4.00
C ASN A 124 21.48 10.68 -4.62
N ILE A 125 20.55 10.73 -5.58
CA ILE A 125 19.91 12.00 -5.92
C ILE A 125 18.38 11.86 -5.93
N ALA A 126 17.79 12.43 -4.87
CA ALA A 126 16.38 12.64 -4.55
C ALA A 126 15.59 11.45 -3.93
N PRO A 127 14.88 11.67 -2.79
CA PRO A 127 13.84 10.77 -2.34
C PRO A 127 12.77 10.70 -3.43
N MET A 128 12.32 9.49 -3.78
CA MET A 128 11.32 9.23 -4.82
C MET A 128 10.03 10.07 -4.67
N GLU A 129 9.77 10.62 -3.49
CA GLU A 129 8.62 11.46 -3.16
C GLU A 129 8.68 12.85 -3.84
N ALA A 130 9.87 13.37 -4.16
CA ALA A 130 10.06 14.67 -4.78
C ALA A 130 9.90 14.68 -6.32
N MET A 131 9.63 13.53 -6.94
CA MET A 131 9.50 13.42 -8.41
C MET A 131 8.07 13.19 -8.91
N PHE A 132 7.06 13.23 -8.03
CA PHE A 132 5.67 12.93 -8.40
C PHE A 132 4.66 13.99 -7.97
N TYR A 133 5.12 15.14 -7.51
CA TYR A 133 4.30 16.32 -7.26
C TYR A 133 4.92 17.50 -8.01
N ASP A 134 4.31 17.85 -9.15
CA ASP A 134 4.26 19.22 -9.64
C ASP A 134 3.06 19.92 -8.96
#